data_AF-A0A7G9FN62-F1
#
_entry.id   AF-A0A7G9FN62-F1
#
_cell.length_a   1.000
_cell.length_b   1.000
_cell.length_c   1.000
_cell.angle_alpha   90.00
_cell.angle_beta   90.00
_cell.angle_gamma   90.00
#
_symmetry.space_group_name_H-M   'P 1'
#
loop_
_entity.id
_entity.type
_entity.pdbx_description
1 polymer ?
#
loop_
_entity_poly.entity_id
_entity_poly.type
_entity_poly.pdbx_seq_one_letter_code
_entity_poly.pdbx_strand_id
1 'polypeptide(L)'
;MGKIRNQGSASLEATLVMSVFLLAMVSLFWMAQSVLAETQVYEAAAETAEYMAEIAYLGAADTAVAYLRFPKYADEKETVERYVKHGVSGVQFLGSEIGEEYIVLRVSYAMEHLGTRSFTIRKRAYTGAAREDTETDAVRAEDAYVYVTDNQAVYHMTRRCSYLTLQIQASTLEQAKHNGYDMCAFCGKDVQGRQVYVTNEGDRYHSSLTCSGLKRTVYRKKKSEVTGLAACSRCGAGN
;
A
#
# COMPACT_ATOMS: atom_id res chain seq x y z
N MET A 1 36.76 47.82 35.35
CA MET A 1 36.05 46.93 34.41
C MET A 1 35.15 45.97 35.18
N GLY A 2 33.83 46.19 35.15
CA GLY A 2 32.87 45.28 35.78
C GLY A 2 32.66 44.02 34.93
N LYS A 3 32.88 42.83 35.52
CA LYS A 3 32.54 41.54 34.90
C LYS A 3 31.02 41.42 34.80
N ILE A 4 30.48 41.48 33.58
CA ILE A 4 29.08 41.14 33.30
C ILE A 4 28.92 39.65 33.63
N ARG A 5 28.08 39.35 34.61
CA ARG A 5 27.86 38.00 35.14
C ARG A 5 26.81 37.33 34.25
N ASN A 6 27.18 36.29 33.50
CA ASN A 6 26.31 35.49 32.62
C ASN A 6 25.28 34.66 33.42
N GLN A 7 24.35 35.31 34.11
CA GLN A 7 23.30 34.64 34.87
C GLN A 7 22.04 34.54 34.01
N GLY A 8 21.92 33.43 33.25
CA GLY A 8 20.71 33.09 32.49
C GLY A 8 20.89 32.81 31.00
N SER A 9 22.05 33.11 30.40
CA SER A 9 22.30 32.89 28.95
C SER A 9 22.10 31.43 28.55
N ALA A 10 22.63 30.49 29.34
CA ALA A 10 22.51 29.06 29.06
C ALA A 10 21.05 28.58 29.09
N SER A 11 20.21 29.13 29.95
CA SER A 11 18.78 28.78 30.02
C SER A 11 18.00 29.34 28.83
N LEU A 12 18.33 30.55 28.39
CA LEU A 12 17.75 31.19 27.19
C LEU A 12 18.17 30.49 25.89
N GLU A 13 19.44 30.13 25.79
CA GLU A 13 19.97 29.35 24.67
C GLU A 13 19.28 27.98 24.64
N ALA A 14 19.14 27.30 25.78
CA ALA A 14 18.46 26.02 25.86
C ALA A 14 16.98 26.09 25.47
N THR A 15 16.22 27.10 25.91
CA THR A 15 14.80 27.22 25.52
C THR A 15 14.62 27.51 24.04
N LEU A 16 15.49 28.33 23.43
CA LEU A 16 15.46 28.57 21.98
C LEU A 16 15.83 27.32 21.19
N VAL A 17 16.92 26.63 21.58
CA VAL A 17 17.36 25.40 20.92
C VAL A 17 16.28 24.32 21.01
N MET A 18 15.68 24.12 22.18
CA MET A 18 14.60 23.14 22.35
C MET A 18 13.37 23.49 21.53
N SER A 19 12.98 24.77 21.47
CA SER A 19 11.81 25.20 20.69
C SER A 19 12.03 24.99 19.19
N VAL A 20 13.20 25.37 18.66
CA VAL A 20 13.56 25.15 17.26
C VAL A 20 13.66 23.67 16.94
N PHE A 21 14.25 22.88 17.84
CA PHE A 21 14.35 21.43 17.68
C PHE A 21 12.97 20.76 17.64
N LEU A 22 12.06 21.10 18.55
CA LEU A 22 10.70 20.57 18.55
C LEU A 22 9.94 20.96 17.27
N LEU A 23 10.08 22.21 16.82
CA LEU A 23 9.47 22.66 15.57
C LEU A 23 10.02 21.88 14.36
N ALA A 24 11.33 21.59 14.34
CA ALA A 24 11.94 20.75 13.32
C ALA A 24 11.45 19.29 13.40
N MET A 25 11.27 18.73 14.60
CA MET A 25 10.72 17.38 14.75
C MET A 25 9.26 17.29 14.27
N VAL A 26 8.43 18.27 14.62
CA VAL A 26 7.02 18.32 14.19
C VAL A 26 6.91 18.47 12.68
N SER A 27 7.77 19.29 12.06
CA SER A 27 7.77 19.46 10.60
C SER A 27 8.20 18.18 9.87
N LEU A 28 9.22 17.48 10.37
CA LEU A 28 9.63 16.17 9.85
C LEU A 28 8.53 15.13 9.99
N PHE A 29 7.83 15.12 11.14
CA PHE A 29 6.68 14.24 11.36
C PHE A 29 5.56 14.51 10.35
N TRP A 30 5.19 15.78 10.12
CA TRP A 30 4.18 16.13 9.11
C TRP A 30 4.60 15.77 7.69
N MET A 31 5.88 15.95 7.34
CA MET A 31 6.41 15.50 6.05
C MET A 31 6.27 13.98 5.89
N ALA A 32 6.68 13.19 6.89
CA ALA A 32 6.55 11.74 6.84
C ALA A 32 5.09 11.30 6.66
N GLN A 33 4.17 11.91 7.41
CA GLN A 33 2.74 11.61 7.29
C GLN A 33 2.15 12.01 5.93
N SER A 34 2.62 13.11 5.35
CA SER A 34 2.21 13.54 4.01
C SER A 34 2.60 12.52 2.92
N VAL A 35 3.80 11.91 3.05
CA VAL A 35 4.27 10.85 2.15
C VAL A 35 3.46 9.58 2.32
N LEU A 36 3.09 9.22 3.56
CA LEU A 36 2.22 8.08 3.82
C LEU A 36 0.84 8.26 3.17
N ALA A 37 0.23 9.44 3.32
CA ALA A 37 -1.04 9.76 2.68
C ALA A 37 -0.96 9.70 1.14
N GLU A 38 0.11 10.24 0.54
CA GLU A 38 0.35 10.13 -0.91
C GLU A 38 0.47 8.68 -1.36
N THR A 39 1.15 7.83 -0.59
CA THR A 39 1.28 6.40 -0.90
C THR A 39 -0.08 5.68 -0.83
N GLN A 40 -0.95 6.04 0.12
CA GLN A 40 -2.32 5.51 0.21
C GLN A 40 -3.17 5.92 -0.99
N VAL A 41 -3.15 7.20 -1.38
CA VAL A 41 -3.88 7.71 -2.55
C VAL A 41 -3.39 7.04 -3.83
N TYR A 42 -2.06 6.88 -3.98
CA TYR A 42 -1.48 6.24 -5.15
C TYR A 42 -1.93 4.78 -5.30
N GLU A 43 -1.89 3.98 -4.23
CA GLU A 43 -2.32 2.58 -4.30
C GLU A 43 -3.81 2.45 -4.60
N ALA A 44 -4.66 3.21 -3.90
CA ALA A 44 -6.09 3.20 -4.16
C ALA A 44 -6.42 3.61 -5.61
N ALA A 45 -5.69 4.57 -6.17
CA ALA A 45 -5.82 4.97 -7.57
C ALA A 45 -5.30 3.90 -8.54
N ALA A 46 -4.20 3.23 -8.22
CA ALA A 46 -3.66 2.13 -9.03
C ALA A 46 -4.66 0.96 -9.09
N GLU A 47 -5.26 0.62 -7.96
CA GLU A 47 -6.28 -0.42 -7.86
C GLU A 47 -7.56 -0.05 -8.63
N THR A 48 -7.93 1.23 -8.59
CA THR A 48 -9.02 1.80 -9.38
C THR A 48 -8.74 1.70 -10.88
N ALA A 49 -7.54 2.08 -11.33
CA ALA A 49 -7.13 1.97 -12.72
C ALA A 49 -7.14 0.51 -13.21
N GLU A 50 -6.73 -0.42 -12.35
CA GLU A 50 -6.80 -1.86 -12.63
C GLU A 50 -8.23 -2.34 -12.83
N TYR A 51 -9.14 -1.95 -11.94
CA TYR A 51 -10.56 -2.27 -12.08
C TYR A 51 -11.14 -1.72 -13.38
N MET A 52 -10.82 -0.46 -13.71
CA MET A 52 -11.26 0.16 -14.94
C MET A 52 -10.73 -0.57 -16.17
N ALA A 53 -9.48 -1.03 -16.14
CA ALA A 53 -8.87 -1.80 -17.23
C ALA A 53 -9.60 -3.12 -17.48
N GLU A 54 -10.09 -3.75 -16.41
CA GLU A 54 -10.86 -5.00 -16.48
C GLU A 54 -12.26 -4.78 -17.05
N ILE A 55 -12.97 -3.73 -16.66
CA ILE A 55 -14.32 -3.46 -17.19
C ILE A 55 -14.31 -2.74 -18.55
N ALA A 56 -13.13 -2.41 -19.08
CA ALA A 56 -12.99 -1.67 -20.34
C ALA A 56 -13.68 -2.38 -21.52
N TYR A 57 -13.67 -3.72 -21.55
CA TYR A 57 -14.33 -4.48 -22.61
C TYR A 57 -15.86 -4.32 -22.61
N LEU A 58 -16.47 -3.97 -21.47
CA LEU A 58 -17.91 -3.71 -21.34
C LEU A 58 -18.29 -2.33 -21.90
N GLY A 59 -17.33 -1.48 -22.26
CA GLY A 59 -17.57 -0.07 -22.60
C GLY A 59 -18.11 0.76 -21.43
N ALA A 60 -18.07 0.22 -20.20
CA ALA A 60 -18.63 0.85 -19.00
C ALA A 60 -17.60 1.64 -18.18
N ALA A 61 -16.35 1.71 -18.64
CA ALA A 61 -15.32 2.48 -17.97
C ALA A 61 -15.54 3.98 -18.23
N ASP A 62 -15.91 4.72 -17.17
CA ASP A 62 -15.98 6.18 -17.16
C ASP A 62 -15.28 6.73 -15.91
N THR A 63 -14.93 8.01 -15.93
CA THR A 63 -14.46 8.80 -14.78
C THR A 63 -15.38 8.69 -13.57
N ALA A 64 -16.70 8.58 -13.76
CA ALA A 64 -17.66 8.32 -12.69
C ALA A 64 -17.36 7.01 -11.93
N VAL A 65 -16.90 5.97 -12.64
CA VAL A 65 -16.50 4.71 -12.01
C VAL A 65 -15.29 4.91 -11.09
N ALA A 66 -14.35 5.76 -11.48
CA ALA A 66 -13.19 6.07 -10.64
C ALA A 66 -13.62 6.67 -9.29
N TYR A 67 -14.55 7.65 -9.31
CA TYR A 67 -15.09 8.26 -8.10
C TYR A 67 -15.84 7.27 -7.20
N LEU A 68 -16.60 6.33 -7.78
CA LEU A 68 -17.34 5.32 -7.03
C LEU A 68 -16.45 4.22 -6.44
N ARG A 69 -15.33 3.91 -7.10
CA ARG A 69 -14.46 2.79 -6.74
C ARG A 69 -13.28 3.18 -5.88
N PHE A 70 -12.70 4.36 -6.08
CA PHE A 70 -11.54 4.81 -5.32
C PHE A 70 -11.73 4.72 -3.79
N PRO A 71 -12.85 5.17 -3.19
CA PRO A 71 -13.04 5.07 -1.74
C PRO A 71 -13.14 3.63 -1.21
N LYS A 72 -13.38 2.64 -2.08
CA LYS A 72 -13.41 1.22 -1.70
C LYS A 72 -12.00 0.61 -1.60
N TYR A 73 -11.02 1.21 -2.26
CA TYR A 73 -9.63 0.73 -2.29
C TYR A 73 -8.69 1.54 -1.38
N ALA A 74 -9.18 2.59 -0.74
CA ALA A 74 -8.44 3.31 0.29
C ALA A 74 -8.52 2.54 1.62
N ASP A 75 -7.47 1.76 1.93
CA ASP A 75 -7.40 0.91 3.13
C ASP A 75 -7.29 1.74 4.43
N GLU A 76 -6.39 2.73 4.47
CA GLU A 76 -6.23 3.63 5.63
C GLU A 76 -6.94 4.97 5.39
N LYS A 77 -8.28 4.94 5.43
CA LYS A 77 -9.09 6.15 5.23
C LYS A 77 -8.73 7.26 6.20
N GLU A 78 -8.44 6.93 7.46
CA GLU A 78 -8.10 7.92 8.49
C GLU A 78 -6.87 8.76 8.13
N THR A 79 -5.83 8.14 7.55
CA THR A 79 -4.63 8.85 7.09
C THR A 79 -4.97 9.79 5.94
N VAL A 80 -5.79 9.34 4.98
CA VAL A 80 -6.22 10.17 3.85
C VAL A 80 -7.11 11.34 4.32
N GLU A 81 -8.10 11.08 5.17
CA GLU A 81 -9.01 12.09 5.74
C GLU A 81 -8.26 13.18 6.52
N ARG A 82 -7.14 12.83 7.18
CA ARG A 82 -6.37 13.77 7.99
C ARG A 82 -5.43 14.66 7.20
N TYR A 83 -4.86 14.17 6.10
CA TYR A 83 -3.77 14.85 5.38
C TYR A 83 -4.13 15.31 3.97
N VAL A 84 -5.25 14.84 3.40
CA VAL A 84 -5.81 15.29 2.13
C VAL A 84 -7.03 16.17 2.41
N LYS A 85 -7.10 17.34 1.78
CA LYS A 85 -8.24 18.24 1.88
C LYS A 85 -9.49 17.54 1.36
N HIS A 86 -10.53 17.49 2.18
CA HIS A 86 -11.77 16.75 1.92
C HIS A 86 -11.58 15.22 1.81
N GLY A 87 -10.48 14.70 2.35
CA GLY A 87 -10.22 13.26 2.46
C GLY A 87 -10.31 12.51 1.15
N VAL A 88 -10.96 11.34 1.16
CA VAL A 88 -11.13 10.54 -0.06
C VAL A 88 -11.98 11.24 -1.11
N SER A 89 -12.90 12.12 -0.70
CA SER A 89 -13.78 12.88 -1.60
C SER A 89 -13.06 14.05 -2.28
N GLY A 90 -11.90 14.46 -1.76
CA GLY A 90 -11.06 15.50 -2.34
C GLY A 90 -10.20 15.05 -3.52
N VAL A 91 -10.13 13.74 -3.78
CA VAL A 91 -9.37 13.17 -4.88
C VAL A 91 -10.18 13.28 -6.18
N GLN A 92 -9.62 13.97 -7.16
CA GLN A 92 -10.25 14.25 -8.44
C GLN A 92 -9.61 13.43 -9.57
N PHE A 93 -10.44 13.01 -10.52
CA PHE A 93 -10.04 12.21 -11.68
C PHE A 93 -10.20 12.94 -13.01
N LEU A 94 -10.32 14.28 -12.96
CA LEU A 94 -10.58 15.13 -14.12
C LEU A 94 -9.44 15.04 -15.15
N GLY A 95 -9.82 14.95 -16.42
CA GLY A 95 -8.87 14.83 -17.54
C GLY A 95 -8.30 13.42 -17.73
N SER A 96 -8.86 12.41 -17.05
CA SER A 96 -8.52 11.01 -17.35
C SER A 96 -9.01 10.63 -18.75
N GLU A 97 -8.20 9.86 -19.48
CA GLU A 97 -8.50 9.41 -20.83
C GLU A 97 -8.77 7.90 -20.78
N ILE A 98 -9.94 7.49 -21.27
CA ILE A 98 -10.35 6.09 -21.27
C ILE A 98 -10.41 5.65 -22.73
N GLY A 99 -9.28 5.16 -23.22
CA GLY A 99 -9.15 4.61 -24.57
C GLY A 99 -9.41 3.11 -24.60
N GLU A 100 -9.59 2.58 -25.80
CA GLU A 100 -9.81 1.14 -26.03
C GLU A 100 -8.58 0.29 -25.67
N GLU A 101 -7.37 0.81 -25.88
CA GLU A 101 -6.12 0.08 -25.57
C GLU A 101 -5.52 0.47 -24.21
N TYR A 102 -5.66 1.74 -23.82
CA TYR A 102 -5.09 2.26 -22.57
C TYR A 102 -6.08 3.12 -21.82
N ILE A 103 -6.06 2.95 -20.50
CA ILE A 103 -6.70 3.84 -19.55
C ILE A 103 -5.61 4.69 -18.92
N VAL A 104 -5.75 6.00 -19.02
CA VAL A 104 -4.89 7.01 -18.44
C VAL A 104 -5.67 7.70 -17.32
N LEU A 105 -5.49 7.23 -16.10
CA LEU A 105 -6.12 7.80 -14.92
C LEU A 105 -5.26 8.97 -14.41
N ARG A 106 -5.76 10.20 -14.56
CA ARG A 106 -5.14 11.40 -13.98
C ARG A 106 -5.74 11.63 -12.61
N VAL A 107 -4.89 11.77 -11.60
CA VAL A 107 -5.31 11.94 -10.21
C VAL A 107 -4.78 13.27 -9.72
N SER A 108 -5.64 14.10 -9.13
CA SER A 108 -5.26 15.37 -8.52
C SER A 108 -5.98 15.59 -7.20
N TYR A 109 -5.25 16.05 -6.19
CA TYR A 109 -5.78 16.30 -4.84
C TYR A 109 -4.93 17.36 -4.14
N ALA A 110 -5.48 18.00 -3.10
CA ALA A 110 -4.75 18.99 -2.32
C ALA A 110 -4.40 18.43 -0.94
N MET A 111 -3.13 18.57 -0.55
CA MET A 111 -2.68 18.28 0.80
C MET A 111 -3.10 19.41 1.76
N GLU A 112 -3.30 19.08 3.03
CA GLU A 112 -3.70 20.06 4.05
C GLU A 112 -2.66 21.20 4.17
N HIS A 113 -1.37 20.86 4.10
CA HIS A 113 -0.27 21.81 4.32
C HIS A 113 0.76 21.89 3.18
N LEU A 114 0.71 21.01 2.17
CA LEU A 114 1.75 20.90 1.12
C LEU A 114 1.25 21.27 -0.29
N GLY A 115 0.04 21.84 -0.41
CA GLY A 115 -0.52 22.28 -1.70
C GLY A 115 -1.03 21.13 -2.57
N THR A 116 -1.24 21.40 -3.86
CA THR A 116 -1.82 20.44 -4.81
C THR A 116 -0.79 19.41 -5.27
N ARG A 117 -1.20 18.15 -5.29
CA ARG A 117 -0.48 17.00 -5.86
C ARG A 117 -1.24 16.47 -7.06
N SER A 118 -0.49 15.97 -8.03
CA SER A 118 -1.07 15.29 -9.18
C SER A 118 -0.12 14.23 -9.72
N PHE A 119 -0.66 13.11 -10.16
CA PHE A 119 0.07 12.08 -10.86
C PHE A 119 -0.81 11.42 -11.92
N THR A 120 -0.22 10.56 -12.75
CA THR A 120 -0.94 9.86 -13.81
C THR A 120 -0.56 8.38 -13.81
N ILE A 121 -1.57 7.53 -13.89
CA ILE A 121 -1.43 6.08 -14.00
C ILE A 121 -1.89 5.67 -15.38
N ARG A 122 -1.00 5.02 -16.14
CA ARG A 122 -1.33 4.42 -17.44
C ARG A 122 -1.42 2.91 -17.30
N LYS A 123 -2.57 2.34 -17.62
CA LYS A 123 -2.82 0.90 -17.59
C LYS A 123 -3.37 0.43 -18.94
N ARG A 124 -2.93 -0.73 -19.42
CA ARG A 124 -3.48 -1.34 -20.64
C ARG A 124 -4.85 -1.94 -20.32
N ALA A 125 -5.85 -1.64 -21.15
CA ALA A 125 -7.18 -2.22 -21.04
C ALA A 125 -7.16 -3.73 -21.36
N TYR A 126 -7.95 -4.51 -20.63
CA TYR A 126 -8.10 -5.95 -20.82
C TYR A 126 -9.27 -6.23 -21.76
N THR A 127 -9.08 -5.89 -23.03
CA THR A 127 -10.10 -6.07 -24.06
C THR A 127 -10.15 -7.47 -24.66
N GLY A 128 -9.13 -8.32 -24.42
CA GLY A 128 -9.03 -9.65 -24.98
C GLY A 128 -9.06 -9.67 -26.52
N ALA A 129 -8.88 -10.84 -27.14
CA ALA A 129 -9.51 -11.09 -28.43
C ALA A 129 -10.93 -11.54 -28.08
N ALA A 130 -11.95 -10.82 -28.57
CA ALA A 130 -13.35 -11.10 -28.28
C ALA A 130 -13.62 -12.61 -28.41
N ARG A 131 -13.72 -13.30 -27.27
CA ARG A 131 -14.41 -14.58 -27.22
C ARG A 131 -15.87 -14.22 -27.23
N GLU A 132 -16.54 -14.67 -28.27
CA GLU A 132 -17.97 -14.57 -28.50
C GLU A 132 -18.69 -15.48 -27.48
N ASP A 133 -18.55 -15.18 -26.20
CA ASP A 133 -19.33 -15.79 -25.13
C ASP A 133 -20.42 -14.78 -24.76
N THR A 134 -21.53 -14.90 -25.49
CA THR A 134 -22.84 -14.43 -25.07
C THR A 134 -23.20 -15.04 -23.73
N GLU A 135 -23.21 -14.25 -22.65
CA GLU A 135 -24.24 -14.27 -21.59
C GLU A 135 -23.95 -13.22 -20.50
N THR A 136 -24.78 -12.17 -20.47
CA THR A 136 -25.25 -11.48 -19.26
C THR A 136 -24.26 -11.23 -18.10
N ASP A 137 -23.19 -10.48 -18.33
CA ASP A 137 -22.31 -9.99 -17.24
C ASP A 137 -22.57 -8.51 -16.83
N ALA A 138 -23.64 -7.90 -17.38
CA ALA A 138 -24.05 -6.53 -17.10
C ALA A 138 -24.56 -6.28 -15.66
N VAL A 139 -24.53 -7.28 -14.77
CA VAL A 139 -25.10 -7.19 -13.41
C VAL A 139 -24.04 -7.31 -12.29
N ARG A 140 -22.75 -7.49 -12.57
CA ARG A 140 -21.74 -7.66 -11.50
C ARG A 140 -20.80 -6.47 -11.29
N ALA A 141 -21.25 -5.26 -11.61
CA ALA A 141 -20.55 -4.01 -11.27
C ALA A 141 -20.54 -3.70 -9.76
N GLU A 142 -20.83 -4.67 -8.89
CA GLU A 142 -20.87 -4.52 -7.43
C GLU A 142 -19.93 -5.49 -6.70
N ASP A 143 -19.35 -6.47 -7.40
CA ASP A 143 -18.40 -7.39 -6.76
C ASP A 143 -17.14 -6.65 -6.31
N ALA A 144 -16.85 -6.72 -5.02
CA ALA A 144 -15.61 -6.22 -4.47
C ALA A 144 -14.46 -7.17 -4.84
N TYR A 145 -13.26 -6.63 -5.05
CA TYR A 145 -12.07 -7.44 -5.25
C TYR A 145 -11.49 -7.85 -3.91
N VAL A 146 -10.92 -9.05 -3.90
CA VAL A 146 -10.21 -9.59 -2.76
C VAL A 146 -8.91 -10.22 -3.22
N TYR A 147 -7.95 -10.31 -2.30
CA TYR A 147 -6.64 -10.88 -2.53
C TYR A 147 -6.56 -12.27 -1.92
N VAL A 148 -6.03 -13.23 -2.68
CA VAL A 148 -5.91 -14.63 -2.26
C VAL A 148 -4.52 -15.13 -2.61
N THR A 149 -3.94 -15.99 -1.77
CA THR A 149 -2.64 -16.63 -2.00
C THR A 149 -2.81 -17.99 -2.68
N ASP A 150 -1.70 -18.58 -3.14
CA ASP A 150 -1.67 -19.94 -3.74
C ASP A 150 -2.43 -21.00 -2.92
N ASN A 151 -2.34 -20.94 -1.59
CA ASN A 151 -2.95 -21.91 -0.69
C ASN A 151 -4.47 -21.72 -0.53
N GLN A 152 -5.03 -20.61 -1.01
CA GLN A 152 -6.47 -20.29 -1.02
C GLN A 152 -7.20 -20.67 0.28
N ALA A 153 -6.64 -20.34 1.45
CA ALA A 153 -7.26 -20.68 2.73
C ALA A 153 -8.26 -19.61 3.22
N VAL A 154 -7.93 -18.34 2.97
CA VAL A 154 -8.73 -17.17 3.33
C VAL A 154 -8.61 -16.13 2.23
N TYR A 155 -9.61 -15.24 2.13
CA TYR A 155 -9.50 -14.04 1.30
C TYR A 155 -9.08 -12.83 2.14
N HIS A 156 -8.39 -11.89 1.52
CA HIS A 156 -7.94 -10.64 2.14
C HIS A 156 -8.59 -9.44 1.44
N MET A 157 -8.96 -8.41 2.19
CA MET A 157 -9.54 -7.17 1.62
C MET A 157 -8.47 -6.18 1.14
N THR A 158 -7.29 -6.20 1.76
CA THR A 158 -6.15 -5.33 1.43
C THR A 158 -4.94 -6.14 1.03
N ARG A 159 -4.17 -5.63 0.06
CA ARG A 159 -2.87 -6.20 -0.33
C ARG A 159 -1.79 -5.96 0.71
N ARG A 160 -1.97 -4.97 1.59
CA ARG A 160 -1.06 -4.64 2.71
C ARG A 160 -1.32 -5.46 3.96
N CYS A 161 -2.22 -6.44 3.93
CA CYS A 161 -2.42 -7.34 5.05
C CYS A 161 -1.06 -7.95 5.45
N SER A 162 -0.71 -7.92 6.74
CA SER A 162 0.55 -8.47 7.27
C SER A 162 0.76 -9.96 6.94
N TYR A 163 -0.33 -10.71 6.73
CA TYR A 163 -0.28 -12.08 6.25
C TYR A 163 0.09 -12.21 4.76
N LEU A 164 -0.07 -11.15 3.96
CA LEU A 164 0.35 -11.05 2.56
C LEU A 164 1.73 -10.41 2.42
N THR A 165 2.02 -9.34 3.15
CA THR A 165 3.33 -8.67 3.14
C THR A 165 4.27 -9.23 4.20
N LEU A 166 5.30 -10.01 3.81
CA LEU A 166 6.32 -10.45 4.76
C LEU A 166 7.05 -9.21 5.28
N GLN A 167 7.12 -9.06 6.60
CA GLN A 167 8.17 -8.22 7.20
C GLN A 167 9.46 -9.04 7.23
N ILE A 168 10.34 -8.79 6.27
CA ILE A 168 11.64 -9.45 6.18
C ILE A 168 12.67 -8.58 6.89
N GLN A 169 13.40 -9.18 7.82
CA GLN A 169 14.48 -8.53 8.56
C GLN A 169 15.80 -9.22 8.26
N ALA A 170 16.86 -8.45 8.13
CA ALA A 170 18.20 -9.00 8.09
C ALA A 170 18.69 -9.26 9.53
N SER A 171 19.26 -10.44 9.76
CA SER A 171 19.84 -10.86 11.02
C SER A 171 21.17 -11.55 10.76
N THR A 172 21.95 -11.84 11.82
CA THR A 172 23.14 -12.68 11.68
C THR A 172 22.76 -14.15 11.81
N LEU A 173 23.54 -15.05 11.20
CA LEU A 173 23.31 -16.49 11.31
C LEU A 173 23.30 -16.96 12.78
N GLU A 174 24.20 -16.42 13.61
CA GLU A 174 24.28 -16.76 15.04
C GLU A 174 23.02 -16.31 15.77
N GLN A 175 22.56 -15.08 15.53
CA GLN A 175 21.35 -14.55 16.16
C GLN A 175 20.09 -15.29 15.69
N ALA A 176 20.00 -15.65 14.41
CA ALA A 176 18.88 -16.42 13.88
C ALA A 176 18.81 -17.81 14.54
N LYS A 177 19.94 -18.51 14.68
CA LYS A 177 20.00 -19.80 15.39
C LYS A 177 19.67 -19.65 16.87
N HIS A 178 20.21 -18.63 17.52
CA HIS A 178 19.90 -18.33 18.92
C HIS A 178 18.41 -18.05 19.14
N ASN A 179 17.77 -17.38 18.19
CA ASN A 179 16.33 -17.10 18.20
C ASN A 179 15.48 -18.30 17.73
N GLY A 180 16.07 -19.47 17.53
CA GLY A 180 15.36 -20.72 17.21
C GLY A 180 14.92 -20.85 15.75
N TYR A 181 15.48 -20.09 14.82
CA TYR A 181 15.17 -20.24 13.40
C TYR A 181 15.93 -21.40 12.78
N ASP A 182 15.21 -22.23 12.03
CA ASP A 182 15.76 -23.35 11.28
C ASP A 182 16.28 -22.96 9.90
N MET A 183 17.13 -23.80 9.33
CA MET A 183 17.66 -23.58 7.99
C MET A 183 16.57 -23.72 6.93
N CYS A 184 16.42 -22.75 6.02
CA CYS A 184 15.58 -22.93 4.85
C CYS A 184 16.11 -24.07 3.96
N ALA A 185 15.25 -25.04 3.63
CA ALA A 185 15.61 -26.19 2.80
C ALA A 185 16.06 -25.80 1.37
N PHE A 186 15.57 -24.67 0.85
CA PHE A 186 15.81 -24.23 -0.53
C PHE A 186 17.06 -23.36 -0.67
N CYS A 187 17.26 -22.39 0.22
CA CYS A 187 18.35 -21.41 0.09
C CYS A 187 19.37 -21.49 1.24
N GLY A 188 19.07 -22.17 2.34
CA GLY A 188 19.91 -22.19 3.54
C GLY A 188 21.23 -22.97 3.40
N LYS A 189 21.44 -23.69 2.28
CA LYS A 189 22.70 -24.35 1.96
C LYS A 189 23.78 -23.39 1.42
N ASP A 190 23.37 -22.26 0.83
CA ASP A 190 24.25 -21.26 0.19
C ASP A 190 24.51 -20.04 1.09
N VAL A 191 24.65 -20.23 2.40
CA VAL A 191 24.95 -19.13 3.32
C VAL A 191 26.44 -18.78 3.21
N GLN A 192 26.79 -18.01 2.17
CA GLN A 192 28.16 -17.53 1.93
C GLN A 192 28.53 -16.29 2.79
N GLY A 193 27.58 -15.76 3.59
CA GLY A 193 27.76 -14.56 4.40
C GLY A 193 27.23 -14.70 5.83
N ARG A 194 27.66 -13.81 6.73
CA ARG A 194 27.17 -13.74 8.13
C ARG A 194 25.72 -13.26 8.25
N GLN A 195 25.14 -12.71 7.17
CA GLN A 195 23.82 -12.09 7.15
C GLN A 195 22.80 -13.04 6.52
N VAL A 196 21.71 -13.27 7.23
CA VAL A 196 20.55 -14.08 6.83
C VAL A 196 19.29 -13.23 6.94
N TYR A 197 18.23 -13.66 6.26
CA TYR A 197 16.92 -13.02 6.28
C TYR A 197 15.95 -13.90 7.06
N VAL A 198 15.25 -13.28 8.00
CA VAL A 198 14.22 -13.92 8.83
C VAL A 198 12.93 -13.12 8.73
N THR A 199 11.82 -13.75 9.09
CA THR A 199 10.50 -13.14 9.07
C THR A 199 9.84 -13.37 10.42
N ASN A 200 9.16 -12.37 10.98
CA ASN A 200 8.61 -12.45 12.33
C ASN A 200 7.61 -13.61 12.55
N GLU A 201 6.87 -13.98 11.51
CA GLU A 201 5.88 -15.07 11.57
C GLU A 201 6.42 -16.40 11.01
N GLY A 202 7.69 -16.44 10.59
CA GLY A 202 8.32 -17.64 10.03
C GLY A 202 9.20 -18.35 11.05
N ASP A 203 9.51 -19.61 10.76
CA ASP A 203 10.35 -20.48 11.58
C ASP A 203 11.75 -20.71 10.97
N ARG A 204 12.02 -20.14 9.78
CA ARG A 204 13.24 -20.41 9.01
C ARG A 204 14.03 -19.15 8.66
N TYR A 205 15.35 -19.30 8.57
CA TYR A 205 16.25 -18.30 8.03
C TYR A 205 16.61 -18.59 6.58
N HIS A 206 16.80 -17.53 5.81
CA HIS A 206 17.03 -17.55 4.36
C HIS A 206 18.34 -16.84 4.01
N SER A 207 19.08 -17.33 3.01
CA SER A 207 20.32 -16.69 2.53
C SER A 207 20.08 -15.58 1.49
N SER A 208 18.89 -15.55 0.86
CA SER A 208 18.55 -14.61 -0.22
C SER A 208 17.10 -14.14 -0.11
N LEU A 209 16.88 -12.84 -0.36
CA LEU A 209 15.56 -12.22 -0.49
C LEU A 209 14.73 -12.77 -1.67
N THR A 210 15.39 -13.39 -2.66
CA THR A 210 14.70 -13.95 -3.83
C THR A 210 14.23 -15.40 -3.62
N CYS A 211 14.48 -15.98 -2.44
CA CYS A 211 14.05 -17.34 -2.10
C CYS A 211 12.54 -17.50 -2.31
N SER A 212 12.13 -18.60 -2.95
CA SER A 212 10.73 -18.95 -3.13
C SER A 212 9.97 -19.01 -1.80
N GLY A 213 10.62 -19.44 -0.71
CA GLY A 213 10.02 -19.44 0.63
C GLY A 213 9.72 -18.04 1.21
N LEU A 214 10.33 -16.98 0.66
CA LEU A 214 10.03 -15.59 1.01
C LEU A 214 9.07 -14.92 0.01
N LYS A 215 8.79 -15.56 -1.13
CA LYS A 215 7.86 -15.03 -2.13
C LYS A 215 6.47 -15.60 -1.89
N ARG A 216 5.48 -14.73 -1.78
CA ARG A 216 4.06 -15.10 -1.76
C ARG A 216 3.44 -14.60 -3.06
N THR A 217 2.89 -15.50 -3.88
CA THR A 217 2.10 -15.07 -5.02
C THR A 217 0.73 -14.66 -4.50
N VAL A 218 0.35 -13.41 -4.77
CA VAL A 218 -0.94 -12.86 -4.38
C VAL A 218 -1.74 -12.58 -5.63
N TYR A 219 -2.87 -13.26 -5.77
CA TYR A 219 -3.82 -13.07 -6.85
C TYR A 219 -4.94 -12.15 -6.40
N ARG A 220 -5.36 -11.27 -7.29
CA ARG A 220 -6.60 -10.53 -7.13
C ARG A 220 -7.72 -11.31 -7.82
N LYS A 221 -8.81 -11.58 -7.12
CA LYS A 221 -10.00 -12.27 -7.63
C LYS A 221 -11.26 -11.51 -7.23
N LYS A 222 -12.36 -11.70 -7.96
CA LYS A 222 -13.66 -11.17 -7.53
C LYS A 222 -14.12 -11.93 -6.29
N LYS A 223 -14.78 -11.26 -5.34
CA LYS A 223 -15.30 -11.91 -4.13
C LYS A 223 -16.26 -13.07 -4.45
N SER A 224 -17.02 -12.95 -5.54
CA SER A 224 -17.87 -14.03 -6.04
C SER A 224 -17.15 -15.24 -6.62
N GLU A 225 -15.90 -15.11 -7.05
CA GLU A 225 -15.10 -16.23 -7.56
C GLU A 225 -14.50 -17.08 -6.42
N VAL A 226 -14.55 -16.58 -5.19
CA VAL A 226 -13.93 -17.20 -4.00
C VAL A 226 -14.99 -17.64 -2.99
N THR A 227 -16.13 -18.11 -3.48
CA THR A 227 -17.22 -18.64 -2.66
C THR A 227 -16.74 -19.79 -1.78
N GLY A 228 -16.85 -19.63 -0.46
CA GLY A 228 -16.43 -20.63 0.53
C GLY A 228 -15.14 -20.31 1.27
N LEU A 229 -14.38 -19.29 0.84
CA LEU A 229 -13.24 -18.81 1.63
C LEU A 229 -13.72 -17.90 2.76
N ALA A 230 -13.19 -18.13 3.96
CA ALA A 230 -13.42 -17.23 5.08
C ALA A 230 -12.65 -15.91 4.89
N ALA A 231 -13.20 -14.83 5.45
CA ALA A 231 -12.51 -13.56 5.52
C ALA A 231 -11.28 -13.70 6.43
N CYS A 232 -10.15 -13.12 6.01
CA CYS A 232 -8.98 -13.03 6.86
C CYS A 232 -9.32 -12.33 8.19
N SER A 233 -8.86 -12.88 9.30
CA SER A 233 -9.16 -12.34 10.64
C SER A 233 -8.65 -10.91 10.86
N ARG A 234 -7.55 -10.52 10.19
CA ARG A 234 -6.94 -9.19 10.35
C ARG A 234 -7.49 -8.11 9.43
N CYS A 235 -7.87 -8.46 8.20
CA CYS A 235 -8.33 -7.47 7.20
C CYS A 235 -9.75 -7.71 6.68
N GLY A 236 -10.34 -8.86 6.99
CA GLY A 236 -11.72 -9.20 6.64
C GLY A 236 -12.72 -8.74 7.69
N ALA A 237 -12.28 -8.49 8.93
CA ALA A 237 -13.07 -7.80 9.94
C ALA A 237 -13.05 -6.30 9.61
N GLY A 238 -14.02 -5.84 8.84
CA GLY A 238 -14.23 -4.41 8.66
C GLY A 238 -14.68 -3.77 9.97
N ASN A 239 -13.91 -2.79 10.45
CA ASN A 239 -14.46 -1.62 11.13
C ASN A 239 -14.42 -0.45 10.14
#